data_AF-A0A8H7ITT3-F1
#
_entry.id   AF-A0A8H7ITT3-F1
#
_cell.length_a   1.000
_cell.length_b   1.000
_cell.length_c   1.000
_cell.angle_alpha   90.00
_cell.angle_beta   90.00
_cell.angle_gamma   90.00
#
_symmetry.space_group_name_H-M   'P 1'
#
loop_
_entity.id
_entity.type
_entity.pdbx_description
1 polymer ?
#
loop_
_entity_poly.entity_id
_entity_poly.type
_entity_poly.pdbx_seq_one_letter_code
_entity_poly.pdbx_strand_id
1 'polypeptide(L)'
;MLLWQFANIQALDFSLPQVALEGDCLYDFLFGPMGWHPEARHNGVLVAPYVSLKNTVGGTRQCCGFTLLPTGVDTDECPLTDALERMDLPSWVVPPPSTMRLQRARPLVHLTLRLSARNWWTWTDDPSSTDALHHHLGLEPALGNGSADLNERPDSTRMQELARQRRDGDHPAPRSLPSEHPPGWAHTVARLPDLKTLELILETFGEKRHQLEKVVECAKTWRFPIVNTQHELAWDTRVEEKLRSQPVVENWQFQRGYRYAKSTEIEVRIVRFTRQ
;
A
#
# COMPACT_ATOMS: atom_id res chain seq x y z
N MET A 1 -1.83 5.99 20.82
CA MET A 1 -2.21 4.59 20.53
C MET A 1 -1.62 3.71 21.62
N LEU A 2 -2.39 2.80 22.20
CA LEU A 2 -1.91 1.88 23.22
C LEU A 2 -1.22 0.67 22.58
N LEU A 3 -0.32 0.02 23.33
CA LEU A 3 0.49 -1.12 22.86
C LEU A 3 -0.37 -2.28 22.35
N TRP A 4 -1.40 -2.67 23.12
CA TRP A 4 -2.32 -3.74 22.73
C TRP A 4 -3.14 -3.36 21.49
N GLN A 5 -3.51 -2.08 21.33
CA GLN A 5 -4.23 -1.63 20.14
C GLN A 5 -3.36 -1.80 18.91
N PHE A 6 -2.10 -1.36 18.99
CA PHE A 6 -1.14 -1.48 17.90
C PHE A 6 -0.86 -2.94 17.52
N ALA A 7 -0.70 -3.81 18.52
CA ALA A 7 -0.49 -5.24 18.32
C ALA A 7 -1.68 -5.88 17.56
N ASN A 8 -2.90 -5.43 17.81
CA ASN A 8 -4.11 -5.97 17.17
C ASN A 8 -4.48 -5.30 15.83
N ILE A 9 -3.69 -4.35 15.31
CA ILE A 9 -3.92 -3.80 13.97
C ILE A 9 -3.61 -4.88 12.94
N GLN A 10 -4.60 -5.19 12.09
CA GLN A 10 -4.47 -6.14 10.97
C GLN A 10 -4.86 -5.54 9.62
N ALA A 11 -5.34 -4.31 9.61
CA ALA A 11 -5.80 -3.60 8.43
C ALA A 11 -5.12 -2.23 8.35
N LEU A 12 -4.60 -1.88 7.17
CA LEU A 12 -3.97 -0.59 6.90
C LEU A 12 -4.73 0.13 5.77
N ASP A 13 -4.98 1.43 5.93
CA ASP A 13 -5.55 2.30 4.89
C ASP A 13 -4.55 3.43 4.59
N PHE A 14 -4.00 3.42 3.38
CA PHE A 14 -3.10 4.46 2.90
C PHE A 14 -3.78 5.32 1.84
N SER A 15 -3.78 6.63 2.06
CA SER A 15 -4.09 7.62 1.04
C SER A 15 -2.79 8.23 0.53
N LEU A 16 -2.44 7.99 -0.73
CA LEU A 16 -1.20 8.47 -1.30
C LEU A 16 -1.38 9.00 -2.74
N PRO A 17 -0.55 9.96 -3.18
CA PRO A 17 -0.42 10.33 -4.59
C PRO A 17 -0.02 9.15 -5.47
N GLN A 18 -0.44 9.15 -6.73
CA GLN A 18 -0.06 8.13 -7.71
C GLN A 18 1.46 8.04 -7.85
N VAL A 19 2.14 9.19 -7.90
CA VAL A 19 3.60 9.29 -7.89
C VAL A 19 4.25 8.56 -6.72
N ALA A 20 3.66 8.66 -5.53
CA ALA A 20 4.17 8.01 -4.32
C ALA A 20 3.87 6.50 -4.32
N LEU A 21 2.74 6.10 -4.95
CA LEU A 21 2.37 4.70 -5.08
C LEU A 21 3.30 3.98 -6.06
N GLU A 22 3.61 4.61 -7.18
CA GLU A 22 4.47 4.06 -8.23
C GLU A 22 5.97 4.17 -7.91
N GLY A 23 6.35 5.07 -7.00
CA GLY A 23 7.68 5.10 -6.40
C GLY A 23 7.78 4.18 -5.18
N ASP A 24 8.79 4.42 -4.35
CA ASP A 24 9.08 3.56 -3.20
C ASP A 24 8.29 3.91 -1.93
N CYS A 25 7.37 4.90 -1.94
CA CYS A 25 6.75 5.33 -0.69
C CYS A 25 5.87 4.24 -0.05
N LEU A 26 5.12 3.45 -0.84
CA LEU A 26 4.38 2.31 -0.29
C LEU A 26 5.33 1.29 0.33
N TYR A 27 6.48 1.06 -0.31
CA TYR A 27 7.52 0.19 0.20
C TYR A 27 8.07 0.73 1.53
N ASP A 28 8.42 2.00 1.60
CA ASP A 28 8.94 2.65 2.80
C ASP A 28 7.95 2.59 3.96
N PHE A 29 6.66 2.82 3.70
CA PHE A 29 5.63 2.71 4.73
C PHE A 29 5.49 1.29 5.29
N LEU A 30 5.72 0.26 4.48
CA LEU A 30 5.55 -1.13 4.90
C LEU A 30 6.85 -1.76 5.42
N PHE A 31 7.97 -1.52 4.75
CA PHE A 31 9.22 -2.23 4.95
C PHE A 31 10.38 -1.33 5.39
N GLY A 32 10.24 0.00 5.25
CA GLY A 32 11.24 0.96 5.68
C GLY A 32 11.52 0.92 7.19
N PRO A 33 12.55 1.63 7.68
CA PRO A 33 13.02 1.52 9.07
C PRO A 33 11.96 1.81 10.14
N MET A 34 10.95 2.62 9.81
CA MET A 34 9.83 2.99 10.69
C MET A 34 8.49 2.40 10.22
N GLY A 35 8.55 1.55 9.18
CA GLY A 35 7.39 0.98 8.52
C GLY A 35 6.75 -0.15 9.30
N TRP A 36 5.64 -0.70 8.79
CA TRP A 36 4.80 -1.66 9.50
C TRP A 36 5.41 -3.06 9.72
N HIS A 37 6.48 -3.38 9.00
CA HIS A 37 7.20 -4.66 8.98
C HIS A 37 6.28 -5.91 8.92
N PRO A 38 5.55 -6.13 7.81
CA PRO A 38 4.66 -7.29 7.65
C PRO A 38 5.34 -8.64 7.92
N GLU A 39 6.56 -8.84 7.44
CA GLU A 39 7.34 -10.08 7.65
C GLU A 39 7.65 -10.33 9.15
N ALA A 40 7.95 -9.27 9.90
CA ALA A 40 8.20 -9.39 11.33
C ALA A 40 6.91 -9.79 12.07
N ARG A 41 5.77 -9.19 11.69
CA ARG A 41 4.45 -9.53 12.23
C ARG A 41 4.04 -10.96 11.89
N HIS A 42 4.31 -11.43 10.66
CA HIS A 42 4.13 -12.82 10.25
C HIS A 42 4.88 -13.79 11.17
N ASN A 43 6.15 -13.46 11.46
CA ASN A 43 7.01 -14.23 12.37
C ASN A 43 6.64 -14.06 13.85
N GLY A 44 5.58 -13.32 14.18
CA GLY A 44 4.99 -13.27 15.50
C GLY A 44 5.70 -12.38 16.52
N VAL A 45 6.38 -11.32 16.11
CA VAL A 45 7.04 -10.37 17.04
C VAL A 45 6.12 -9.86 18.15
N LEU A 46 6.71 -9.59 19.32
CA LEU A 46 6.05 -8.89 20.42
C LEU A 46 6.18 -7.37 20.23
N VAL A 47 5.12 -6.64 20.55
CA VAL A 47 5.14 -5.18 20.58
C VAL A 47 5.56 -4.73 21.97
N ALA A 48 6.61 -3.92 22.04
CA ALA A 48 7.06 -3.21 23.23
C ALA A 48 6.95 -1.70 23.03
N PRO A 49 6.88 -0.89 24.10
CA PRO A 49 7.08 0.55 24.02
C PRO A 49 8.42 0.86 23.35
N TYR A 50 8.65 2.12 23.02
CA TYR A 50 9.98 2.52 22.59
C TYR A 50 10.98 2.25 23.72
N VAL A 51 11.74 1.17 23.58
CA VAL A 51 12.91 0.88 24.38
C VAL A 51 14.05 1.27 23.46
N SER A 52 14.90 2.19 23.90
CA SER A 52 16.01 2.71 23.07
C SER A 52 17.12 1.67 22.87
N LEU A 53 16.76 0.43 22.54
CA LEU A 53 17.58 -0.69 22.10
C LEU A 53 17.98 -0.44 20.65
N LYS A 54 18.65 0.68 20.40
CA LYS A 54 19.18 1.00 19.08
C LYS A 54 20.27 -0.02 18.73
N ASN A 55 20.05 -0.78 17.66
CA ASN A 55 21.07 -1.60 17.00
C ASN A 55 21.80 -2.63 17.89
N THR A 56 21.20 -3.06 19.01
CA THR A 56 21.77 -4.15 19.82
C THR A 56 21.37 -5.47 19.19
N VAL A 57 22.24 -6.05 18.35
CA VAL A 57 22.54 -7.46 17.95
C VAL A 57 21.40 -8.52 17.82
N GLY A 58 20.16 -8.25 18.24
CA GLY A 58 19.06 -9.21 18.34
C GLY A 58 17.84 -8.87 17.48
N GLY A 59 18.02 -8.18 16.34
CA GLY A 59 16.95 -8.05 15.33
C GLY A 59 15.74 -7.19 15.70
N THR A 60 15.86 -6.28 16.68
CA THR A 60 14.79 -5.33 17.01
C THR A 60 14.52 -4.36 15.86
N ARG A 61 13.25 -3.99 15.68
CA ARG A 61 12.84 -3.00 14.67
C ARG A 61 11.96 -1.93 15.29
N GLN A 62 12.10 -0.70 14.81
CA GLN A 62 11.22 0.39 15.22
C GLN A 62 10.01 0.45 14.29
N CYS A 63 8.81 0.63 14.85
CA CYS A 63 7.59 0.62 14.07
C CYS A 63 6.58 1.59 14.70
N CYS A 64 6.30 2.71 14.03
CA CYS A 64 5.30 3.70 14.47
C CYS A 64 5.41 4.15 15.95
N GLY A 65 6.63 4.29 16.48
CA GLY A 65 6.88 4.66 17.88
C GLY A 65 6.92 3.50 18.89
N PHE A 66 6.84 2.25 18.41
CA PHE A 66 6.99 1.02 19.18
C PHE A 66 8.26 0.26 18.76
N THR A 67 8.66 -0.71 19.58
CA THR A 67 9.74 -1.65 19.28
C THR A 67 9.13 -3.03 19.02
N LEU A 68 9.50 -3.66 17.91
CA LEU A 68 9.16 -5.04 17.60
C LEU A 68 10.29 -5.94 18.11
N LEU A 69 9.98 -6.80 19.07
CA LEU A 69 10.91 -7.77 19.64
C LEU A 69 10.68 -9.13 18.98
N PRO A 70 11.71 -9.75 18.37
CA PRO A 70 11.58 -11.12 17.89
C PRO A 70 11.25 -12.06 19.03
N THR A 71 10.38 -13.03 18.77
CA THR A 71 10.07 -14.10 19.72
C THR A 71 10.29 -15.45 19.04
N GLY A 72 10.96 -16.35 19.74
CA GLY A 72 11.04 -17.77 19.38
C GLY A 72 9.91 -18.60 20.00
N VAL A 73 8.94 -17.95 20.67
CA VAL A 73 7.90 -18.62 21.46
C VAL A 73 6.53 -18.23 20.97
N ASP A 74 5.66 -19.22 20.81
CA ASP A 74 4.26 -19.11 20.38
C ASP A 74 3.35 -18.70 21.55
N THR A 75 3.63 -17.54 22.15
CA THR A 75 2.83 -16.98 23.25
C THR A 75 2.23 -15.64 22.83
N ASP A 76 0.92 -15.49 22.99
CA ASP A 76 0.20 -14.25 22.66
C ASP A 76 0.56 -13.08 23.59
N GLU A 77 0.97 -13.38 24.83
CA GLU A 77 1.38 -12.38 25.83
C GLU A 77 2.64 -12.81 26.57
N CYS A 78 3.51 -11.85 26.88
CA CYS A 78 4.77 -12.09 27.59
C CYS A 78 5.12 -10.87 28.47
N PRO A 79 5.52 -11.03 29.74
CA PRO A 79 6.07 -9.92 30.51
C PRO A 79 7.26 -9.26 29.81
N LEU A 80 7.41 -7.94 29.93
CA LEU A 80 8.54 -7.22 29.31
C LEU A 80 9.88 -7.76 29.81
N THR A 81 10.01 -8.01 31.11
CA THR A 81 11.25 -8.51 31.72
C THR A 81 11.63 -9.86 31.11
N ASP A 82 10.71 -10.83 31.06
CA ASP A 82 10.91 -12.14 30.42
C ASP A 82 11.30 -12.01 28.94
N ALA A 83 10.66 -11.09 28.21
CA ALA A 83 10.98 -10.87 26.79
C ALA A 83 12.40 -10.30 26.60
N LEU A 84 12.82 -9.36 27.45
CA LEU A 84 14.17 -8.78 27.41
C LEU A 84 15.25 -9.76 27.87
N GLU A 85 14.98 -10.60 28.88
CA GLU A 85 15.91 -11.63 29.35
C GLU A 85 16.19 -12.71 28.30
N ARG A 86 15.22 -12.98 27.43
CA ARG A 86 15.37 -13.93 26.31
C ARG A 86 16.16 -13.34 25.15
N MET A 87 16.27 -12.02 25.09
CA MET A 87 17.13 -11.38 24.10
C MET A 87 18.57 -11.47 24.59
N ASP A 88 19.49 -11.80 23.67
CA ASP A 88 20.93 -11.79 23.95
C ASP A 88 21.45 -10.34 24.05
N LEU A 89 20.98 -9.63 25.07
CA LEU A 89 21.28 -8.23 25.30
C LEU A 89 22.69 -8.10 25.89
N PRO A 90 23.41 -7.02 25.54
CA PRO A 90 24.70 -6.75 26.16
C PRO A 90 24.58 -6.71 27.70
N SER A 91 25.61 -7.22 28.40
CA SER A 91 25.62 -7.35 29.87
C SER A 91 25.42 -6.04 30.65
N TRP A 92 25.61 -4.88 30.01
CA TRP A 92 25.36 -3.57 30.61
C TRP A 92 23.88 -3.13 30.54
N VAL A 93 23.04 -3.84 29.78
CA VAL A 93 21.60 -3.59 29.72
C VAL A 93 20.93 -4.34 30.86
N VAL A 94 20.45 -3.59 31.86
CA VAL A 94 19.64 -4.15 32.96
C VAL A 94 18.17 -4.02 32.59
N PRO A 95 17.41 -5.13 32.46
CA PRO A 95 15.98 -5.07 32.21
C PRO A 95 15.28 -4.32 33.36
N PRO A 96 14.39 -3.35 33.07
CA PRO A 96 13.62 -2.71 34.12
C PRO A 96 12.68 -3.72 34.78
N PRO A 97 12.49 -3.68 36.11
CA PRO A 97 11.42 -4.44 36.75
C PRO A 97 10.09 -3.87 36.27
N SER A 98 9.35 -4.64 35.47
CA SER A 98 8.10 -4.19 34.87
C SER A 98 7.06 -5.29 34.88
N THR A 99 5.85 -4.96 35.32
CA THR A 99 4.67 -5.83 35.21
C THR A 99 3.96 -5.67 33.87
N MET A 100 4.50 -4.85 32.97
CA MET A 100 3.90 -4.62 31.66
C MET A 100 3.94 -5.89 30.83
N ARG A 101 2.78 -6.26 30.29
CA ARG A 101 2.64 -7.40 29.39
C ARG A 101 2.71 -6.91 27.96
N LEU A 102 3.63 -7.50 27.22
CA LEU A 102 3.74 -7.35 25.78
C LEU A 102 2.68 -8.22 25.11
N GLN A 103 2.26 -7.81 23.93
CA GLN A 103 1.35 -8.60 23.10
C GLN A 103 1.99 -8.92 21.76
N ARG A 104 1.69 -10.10 21.25
CA ARG A 104 2.09 -10.52 19.91
C ARG A 104 1.39 -9.66 18.86
N ALA A 105 2.17 -9.11 17.94
CA ALA A 105 1.63 -8.39 16.81
C ALA A 105 0.87 -9.35 15.90
N ARG A 106 -0.40 -9.04 15.62
CA ARG A 106 -1.20 -9.78 14.67
C ARG A 106 -0.71 -9.51 13.24
N PRO A 107 -0.77 -10.52 12.36
CA PRO A 107 -0.46 -10.33 10.95
C PRO A 107 -1.36 -9.32 10.26
N LEU A 108 -0.81 -8.62 9.27
CA LEU A 108 -1.55 -7.71 8.41
C LEU A 108 -2.27 -8.51 7.33
N VAL A 109 -3.60 -8.51 7.37
CA VAL A 109 -4.46 -9.31 6.48
C VAL A 109 -5.24 -8.45 5.50
N HIS A 110 -5.30 -7.14 5.70
CA HIS A 110 -6.03 -6.21 4.85
C HIS A 110 -5.20 -4.96 4.54
N LEU A 111 -5.20 -4.55 3.27
CA LEU A 111 -4.56 -3.34 2.78
C LEU A 111 -5.56 -2.57 1.92
N THR A 112 -5.79 -1.31 2.24
CA THR A 112 -6.53 -0.36 1.41
C THR A 112 -5.56 0.67 0.85
N LEU A 113 -5.55 0.85 -0.47
CA LEU A 113 -4.83 1.91 -1.14
C LEU A 113 -5.85 2.87 -1.76
N ARG A 114 -5.82 4.13 -1.34
CA ARG A 114 -6.73 5.17 -1.80
C ARG A 114 -6.00 6.19 -2.65
N LEU A 115 -6.48 6.34 -3.88
CA LEU A 115 -6.07 7.36 -4.81
C LEU A 115 -7.18 8.40 -4.96
N SER A 116 -7.01 9.56 -4.33
CA SER A 116 -8.01 10.64 -4.39
C SER A 116 -8.07 11.30 -5.78
N ALA A 117 -9.13 12.07 -6.04
CA ALA A 117 -9.32 12.75 -7.33
C ALA A 117 -8.16 13.68 -7.74
N ARG A 118 -7.41 14.22 -6.78
CA ARG A 118 -6.25 15.11 -7.02
C ARG A 118 -4.90 14.40 -6.99
N ASN A 119 -4.90 13.09 -6.78
CA ASN A 119 -3.69 12.32 -6.59
C ASN A 119 -3.22 11.61 -7.87
N TRP A 120 -4.03 11.61 -8.93
CA TRP A 120 -3.61 11.11 -10.25
C TRP A 120 -2.55 11.98 -10.86
N TRP A 121 -1.68 11.43 -11.70
CA TRP A 121 -0.75 12.29 -12.45
C TRP A 121 -1.46 13.25 -13.42
N THR A 122 -2.53 12.80 -14.09
CA THR A 122 -3.30 13.59 -15.08
C THR A 122 -4.50 14.31 -14.48
N TRP A 123 -4.54 14.52 -13.16
CA TRP A 123 -5.75 15.04 -12.50
C TRP A 123 -6.18 16.41 -13.03
N THR A 124 -5.26 17.24 -13.50
CA THR A 124 -5.52 18.56 -14.10
C THR A 124 -5.87 18.53 -15.58
N ASP A 125 -5.65 17.41 -16.26
CA ASP A 125 -5.65 17.37 -17.72
C ASP A 125 -7.07 17.32 -18.28
N ASP A 126 -7.23 17.72 -19.55
CA ASP A 126 -8.54 17.78 -20.20
C ASP A 126 -9.23 16.40 -20.17
N PRO A 127 -10.45 16.29 -19.59
CA PRO A 127 -11.16 15.01 -19.53
C PRO A 127 -11.58 14.50 -20.92
N SER A 128 -11.68 15.40 -21.89
CA SER A 128 -12.06 15.14 -23.28
C SER A 128 -10.89 15.11 -24.26
N SER A 129 -9.64 15.15 -23.77
CA SER A 129 -8.44 15.05 -24.60
C SER A 129 -8.50 13.82 -25.51
N THR A 130 -8.04 13.93 -26.75
CA THR A 130 -7.83 12.76 -27.63
C THR A 130 -6.45 12.10 -27.40
N ASP A 131 -5.57 12.78 -26.67
CA ASP A 131 -4.24 12.28 -26.32
C ASP A 131 -4.32 11.36 -25.08
N ALA A 132 -4.49 10.07 -25.33
CA ALA A 132 -4.58 9.06 -24.30
C ALA A 132 -3.23 8.74 -23.61
N LEU A 133 -2.11 9.07 -24.26
CA LEU A 133 -0.77 8.82 -23.71
C LEU A 133 -0.43 9.81 -22.60
N HIS A 134 -0.86 11.07 -22.75
CA HIS A 134 -0.44 12.13 -21.84
C HIS A 134 -1.54 12.59 -20.88
N HIS A 135 -2.81 12.57 -21.30
CA HIS A 135 -3.88 13.28 -20.58
C HIS A 135 -4.96 12.39 -19.95
N HIS A 136 -4.92 11.08 -20.20
CA HIS A 136 -5.89 10.13 -19.66
C HIS A 136 -5.43 9.50 -18.35
N LEU A 137 -6.36 9.10 -17.49
CA LEU A 137 -6.04 8.27 -16.33
C LEU A 137 -5.41 6.95 -16.82
N GLY A 138 -4.29 6.58 -16.21
CA GLY A 138 -3.64 5.29 -16.36
C GLY A 138 -3.04 4.90 -15.02
N LEU A 139 -3.21 3.64 -14.61
CA LEU A 139 -2.63 3.06 -13.41
C LEU A 139 -2.36 1.60 -13.71
N GLU A 140 -1.17 1.11 -13.43
CA GLU A 140 -0.82 -0.28 -13.69
C GLU A 140 0.21 -0.76 -12.65
N PRO A 141 -0.10 -1.81 -11.86
CA PRO A 141 0.75 -2.26 -10.77
C PRO A 141 2.13 -2.76 -11.20
N ALA A 142 2.32 -3.15 -12.47
CA ALA A 142 3.61 -3.56 -13.02
C ALA A 142 4.43 -2.43 -13.66
N LEU A 143 3.92 -1.19 -13.67
CA LEU A 143 4.55 -0.04 -14.32
C LEU A 143 4.73 1.13 -13.33
N GLY A 144 5.61 2.07 -13.70
CA GLY A 144 5.91 3.26 -12.92
C GLY A 144 7.08 3.07 -11.97
N ASN A 145 7.79 4.17 -11.71
CA ASN A 145 8.87 4.25 -10.73
C ASN A 145 8.80 5.58 -9.94
N GLY A 146 7.66 6.27 -10.01
CA GLY A 146 7.48 7.61 -9.45
C GLY A 146 8.13 8.75 -10.27
N SER A 147 8.78 8.46 -11.40
CA SER A 147 9.32 9.49 -12.29
C SER A 147 8.20 10.17 -13.10
N ALA A 148 8.40 11.46 -13.38
CA ALA A 148 7.55 12.19 -14.33
C ALA A 148 7.90 11.90 -15.81
N ASP A 149 8.94 11.09 -16.08
CA ASP A 149 9.29 10.65 -17.43
C ASP A 149 8.13 9.83 -18.04
N LEU A 150 7.66 10.28 -19.20
CA LEU A 150 6.55 9.67 -19.92
C LEU A 150 6.83 8.22 -20.37
N ASN A 151 8.10 7.84 -20.49
CA ASN A 151 8.48 6.45 -20.82
C ASN A 151 8.37 5.50 -19.62
N GLU A 152 8.47 6.03 -18.40
CA GLU A 152 8.44 5.24 -17.17
C GLU A 152 7.04 5.23 -16.53
N ARG A 153 6.35 6.38 -16.60
CA ARG A 153 5.03 6.58 -16.04
C ARG A 153 3.98 5.69 -16.71
N PRO A 154 3.03 5.10 -15.95
CA PRO A 154 1.90 4.40 -16.51
C PRO A 154 0.98 5.35 -17.28
N ASP A 155 0.66 4.98 -18.52
CA ASP A 155 -0.32 5.67 -19.35
C ASP A 155 -1.51 4.75 -19.68
N SER A 156 -2.58 5.37 -20.18
CA SER A 156 -3.83 4.67 -20.47
C SER A 156 -3.69 3.61 -21.56
N THR A 157 -2.80 3.83 -22.54
CA THR A 157 -2.57 2.93 -23.67
C THR A 157 -1.84 1.67 -23.21
N ARG A 158 -0.74 1.83 -22.48
CA ARG A 158 0.05 0.71 -21.93
C ARG A 158 -0.74 -0.12 -20.94
N MET A 159 -1.52 0.53 -20.07
CA MET A 159 -2.42 -0.15 -19.13
C MET A 159 -3.43 -1.04 -19.87
N GLN A 160 -4.07 -0.52 -20.92
CA GLN A 160 -5.05 -1.28 -21.72
C GLN A 160 -4.39 -2.42 -22.51
N GLU A 161 -3.19 -2.19 -23.04
CA GLU A 161 -2.40 -3.21 -23.75
C GLU A 161 -2.06 -4.39 -22.83
N LEU A 162 -1.53 -4.12 -21.63
CA LEU A 162 -1.21 -5.15 -20.64
C LEU A 162 -2.47 -5.88 -20.16
N ALA A 163 -3.58 -5.18 -19.97
CA ALA A 163 -4.85 -5.80 -19.65
C ALA A 163 -5.34 -6.73 -20.77
N ARG A 164 -5.16 -6.35 -22.05
CA ARG A 164 -5.49 -7.22 -23.19
C ARG A 164 -4.62 -8.48 -23.19
N GLN A 165 -3.30 -8.33 -23.06
CA GLN A 165 -2.37 -9.46 -23.00
C GLN A 165 -2.78 -10.48 -21.93
N ARG A 166 -3.13 -10.00 -20.72
CA ARG A 166 -3.64 -10.86 -19.62
C ARG A 166 -4.94 -11.58 -19.96
N ARG A 167 -5.86 -10.94 -20.68
CA ARG A 167 -7.11 -11.58 -21.13
C ARG A 167 -6.86 -12.64 -22.20
N ASP A 168 -5.83 -12.45 -23.00
CA ASP A 168 -5.40 -13.41 -24.03
C ASP A 168 -4.59 -14.58 -23.44
N GLY A 169 -4.39 -14.61 -22.12
CA GLY A 169 -3.65 -15.64 -21.40
C GLY A 169 -2.14 -15.40 -21.33
N ASP A 170 -1.66 -14.25 -21.82
CA ASP A 170 -0.28 -13.84 -21.65
C ASP A 170 -0.08 -13.14 -20.31
N HIS A 171 0.91 -13.59 -19.55
CA HIS A 171 1.28 -12.99 -18.27
C HIS A 171 2.64 -12.34 -18.44
N PRO A 172 2.70 -11.10 -18.99
CA PRO A 172 3.96 -10.43 -19.24
C PRO A 172 4.71 -10.33 -17.92
N ALA A 173 5.83 -11.04 -17.84
CA ALA A 173 6.72 -10.95 -16.69
C ALA A 173 7.15 -9.49 -16.54
N PRO A 174 7.28 -8.98 -15.29
CA PRO A 174 7.90 -7.67 -15.08
C PRO A 174 9.24 -7.68 -15.82
N ARG A 175 9.44 -6.69 -16.72
CA ARG A 175 10.64 -6.59 -17.57
C ARG A 175 11.85 -6.85 -16.70
N SER A 176 12.45 -8.02 -16.91
CA SER A 176 13.43 -8.60 -16.00
C SER A 176 14.73 -7.82 -16.13
N LEU A 177 14.94 -6.88 -15.22
CA LEU A 177 16.27 -6.62 -14.70
C LEU A 177 16.38 -7.34 -13.35
N PRO A 178 17.56 -7.86 -12.98
CA PRO A 178 17.86 -8.28 -11.62
C PRO A 178 18.00 -7.03 -10.74
N SER A 179 16.94 -6.24 -10.68
CA SER A 179 16.77 -5.13 -9.77
C SER A 179 16.14 -5.69 -8.50
N GLU A 180 16.69 -5.36 -7.34
CA GLU A 180 16.05 -5.65 -6.04
C GLU A 180 14.64 -5.02 -5.95
N HIS A 181 14.35 -4.04 -6.82
CA HIS A 181 13.10 -3.29 -6.91
C HIS A 181 12.58 -3.31 -8.36
N PRO A 182 11.76 -4.31 -8.76
CA PRO A 182 11.12 -4.28 -10.07
C PRO A 182 10.17 -3.09 -10.16
N PRO A 183 9.95 -2.53 -11.37
CA PRO A 183 9.07 -1.36 -11.53
C PRO A 183 7.64 -1.66 -11.06
N GLY A 184 6.96 -0.59 -10.68
CA GLY A 184 5.59 -0.59 -10.18
C GLY A 184 5.48 -1.02 -8.72
N TRP A 185 4.25 -1.15 -8.25
CA TRP A 185 3.95 -1.39 -6.83
C TRP A 185 3.40 -2.80 -6.55
N ALA A 186 3.20 -3.61 -7.60
CA ALA A 186 2.76 -5.01 -7.47
C ALA A 186 3.66 -5.80 -6.53
N HIS A 187 4.98 -5.62 -6.67
CA HIS A 187 5.98 -6.35 -5.93
C HIS A 187 5.95 -6.02 -4.43
N THR A 188 5.65 -4.77 -4.08
CA THR A 188 5.48 -4.34 -2.69
C THR A 188 4.30 -5.06 -2.06
N VAL A 189 3.16 -5.16 -2.78
CA VAL A 189 1.98 -5.92 -2.32
C VAL A 189 2.26 -7.42 -2.20
N ALA A 190 2.98 -7.99 -3.16
CA ALA A 190 3.35 -9.40 -3.20
C ALA A 190 4.15 -9.86 -1.96
N ARG A 191 4.87 -8.92 -1.30
CA ARG A 191 5.68 -9.19 -0.11
C ARG A 191 4.91 -9.20 1.21
N LEU A 192 3.59 -9.04 1.21
CA LEU A 192 2.78 -9.17 2.43
C LEU A 192 2.29 -10.62 2.59
N PRO A 193 2.94 -11.44 3.44
CA PRO A 193 2.73 -12.89 3.47
C PRO A 193 1.31 -13.32 3.89
N ASP A 194 0.71 -12.54 4.80
CA ASP A 194 -0.61 -12.83 5.38
C ASP A 194 -1.75 -12.05 4.73
N LEU A 195 -1.46 -11.27 3.69
CA LEU A 195 -2.47 -10.44 3.04
C LEU A 195 -3.58 -11.31 2.46
N LYS A 196 -4.81 -11.05 2.88
CA LYS A 196 -6.03 -11.74 2.43
C LYS A 196 -6.86 -10.87 1.51
N THR A 197 -6.78 -9.57 1.69
CA THR A 197 -7.59 -8.60 0.94
C THR A 197 -6.78 -7.36 0.62
N LEU A 198 -6.81 -6.94 -0.65
CA LEU A 198 -6.38 -5.64 -1.11
C LEU A 198 -7.61 -4.90 -1.65
N GLU A 199 -7.85 -3.68 -1.16
CA GLU A 199 -8.87 -2.78 -1.71
C GLU A 199 -8.20 -1.58 -2.36
N LEU A 200 -8.57 -1.29 -3.60
CA LEU A 200 -8.18 -0.09 -4.31
C LEU A 200 -9.38 0.86 -4.37
N ILE A 201 -9.25 2.01 -3.73
CA ILE A 201 -10.27 3.05 -3.76
C ILE A 201 -9.80 4.15 -4.69
N LEU A 202 -10.41 4.20 -5.86
CA LEU A 202 -10.06 5.09 -6.95
C LEU A 202 -11.11 6.18 -7.06
N GLU A 203 -10.72 7.42 -6.77
CA GLU A 203 -11.60 8.59 -6.84
C GLU A 203 -11.18 9.47 -8.01
N THR A 204 -12.11 10.01 -8.79
CA THR A 204 -11.82 11.03 -9.81
C THR A 204 -12.95 12.05 -9.88
N PHE A 205 -12.75 13.14 -10.63
CA PHE A 205 -13.81 14.11 -10.90
C PHE A 205 -14.84 13.52 -11.86
N GLY A 206 -16.12 13.87 -11.71
CA GLY A 206 -17.21 13.33 -12.54
C GLY A 206 -16.95 13.41 -14.04
N GLU A 207 -16.29 14.47 -14.51
CA GLU A 207 -15.92 14.67 -15.91
C GLU A 207 -14.96 13.61 -16.46
N LYS A 208 -14.17 12.93 -15.60
CA LYS A 208 -13.24 11.84 -15.96
C LYS A 208 -13.83 10.44 -15.73
N ARG A 209 -15.13 10.31 -15.44
CA ARG A 209 -15.79 9.01 -15.18
C ARG A 209 -15.42 7.92 -16.19
N HIS A 210 -15.52 8.19 -17.48
CA HIS A 210 -15.20 7.22 -18.53
C HIS A 210 -13.72 6.78 -18.54
N GLN A 211 -12.81 7.65 -18.11
CA GLN A 211 -11.40 7.29 -17.96
C GLN A 211 -11.22 6.36 -16.75
N LEU A 212 -11.92 6.62 -15.65
CA LEU A 212 -11.91 5.74 -14.47
C LEU A 212 -12.51 4.37 -14.77
N GLU A 213 -13.59 4.30 -15.54
CA GLU A 213 -14.19 3.04 -16.02
C GLU A 213 -13.14 2.18 -16.75
N LYS A 214 -12.31 2.77 -17.63
CA LYS A 214 -11.21 2.05 -18.30
C LYS A 214 -10.16 1.52 -17.32
N VAL A 215 -9.78 2.32 -16.32
CA VAL A 215 -8.83 1.88 -15.28
C VAL A 215 -9.41 0.69 -14.52
N VAL A 216 -10.68 0.73 -14.14
CA VAL A 216 -11.37 -0.37 -13.45
C VAL A 216 -11.44 -1.63 -14.31
N GLU A 217 -11.79 -1.53 -15.58
CA GLU A 217 -11.81 -2.70 -16.48
C GLU A 217 -10.43 -3.34 -16.65
N CYS A 218 -9.36 -2.54 -16.63
CA CYS A 218 -7.99 -3.06 -16.62
C CYS A 218 -7.66 -3.69 -15.26
N ALA A 219 -8.07 -3.06 -14.15
CA ALA A 219 -7.82 -3.54 -12.79
C ALA A 219 -8.38 -4.94 -12.52
N LYS A 220 -9.52 -5.29 -13.14
CA LYS A 220 -10.11 -6.64 -13.06
C LYS A 220 -9.18 -7.75 -13.56
N THR A 221 -8.15 -7.42 -14.35
CA THR A 221 -7.17 -8.37 -14.88
C THR A 221 -5.93 -8.52 -14.00
N TRP A 222 -5.77 -7.68 -12.98
CA TRP A 222 -4.57 -7.69 -12.13
C TRP A 222 -4.55 -8.88 -11.20
N ARG A 223 -3.34 -9.41 -11.00
CA ARG A 223 -3.03 -10.48 -10.07
C ARG A 223 -1.78 -10.12 -9.29
N PHE A 224 -1.78 -10.45 -8.00
CA PHE A 224 -0.66 -10.17 -7.10
C PHE A 224 -0.21 -11.48 -6.45
N PRO A 225 0.78 -12.19 -7.03
CA PRO A 225 1.30 -13.42 -6.44
C PRO A 225 1.96 -13.11 -5.10
N ILE A 226 1.64 -13.86 -4.05
CA ILE A 226 2.25 -13.68 -2.73
C ILE A 226 3.55 -14.47 -2.66
N VAL A 227 4.66 -13.77 -2.42
CA VAL A 227 6.02 -14.32 -2.43
C VAL A 227 6.13 -15.50 -1.46
N ASN A 228 6.81 -16.57 -1.90
CA ASN A 228 7.02 -17.81 -1.15
C ASN A 228 5.74 -18.58 -0.79
N THR A 229 4.65 -18.36 -1.52
CA THR A 229 3.40 -19.12 -1.35
C THR A 229 2.81 -19.54 -2.69
N GLN A 230 1.78 -20.41 -2.66
CA GLN A 230 0.98 -20.76 -3.84
C GLN A 230 -0.22 -19.82 -4.04
N HIS A 231 -0.33 -18.79 -3.19
CA HIS A 231 -1.48 -17.90 -3.16
C HIS A 231 -1.24 -16.65 -3.99
N GLU A 232 -2.32 -16.10 -4.54
CA GLU A 232 -2.32 -14.79 -5.18
C GLU A 232 -3.57 -14.01 -4.78
N LEU A 233 -3.49 -12.68 -4.84
CA LEU A 233 -4.69 -11.84 -4.80
C LEU A 233 -5.20 -11.67 -6.22
N ALA A 234 -6.47 -11.97 -6.43
CA ALA A 234 -7.16 -11.76 -7.69
C ALA A 234 -8.49 -11.04 -7.45
N TRP A 235 -8.99 -10.37 -8.49
CA TRP A 235 -10.24 -9.62 -8.43
C TRP A 235 -11.40 -10.52 -7.96
N ASP A 236 -12.19 -10.02 -7.00
CA ASP A 236 -13.22 -10.79 -6.30
C ASP A 236 -14.59 -10.82 -7.01
N THR A 237 -14.63 -10.46 -8.30
CA THR A 237 -15.81 -10.31 -9.15
C THR A 237 -16.72 -9.10 -8.85
N ARG A 238 -16.39 -8.27 -7.85
CA ARG A 238 -17.23 -7.12 -7.47
C ARG A 238 -16.48 -5.80 -7.64
N VAL A 239 -17.25 -4.78 -8.02
CA VAL A 239 -16.81 -3.38 -8.00
C VAL A 239 -17.90 -2.59 -7.31
N GLU A 240 -17.55 -1.86 -6.24
CA GLU A 240 -18.49 -0.92 -5.63
C GLU A 240 -18.37 0.44 -6.32
N GLU A 241 -19.51 1.00 -6.71
CA GLU A 241 -19.61 2.34 -7.24
C GLU A 241 -20.19 3.26 -6.18
N LYS A 242 -19.55 4.40 -5.93
CA LYS A 242 -20.05 5.43 -5.03
C LYS A 242 -19.93 6.78 -5.71
N LEU A 243 -20.99 7.58 -5.61
CA LEU A 243 -20.96 8.98 -6.01
C LEU A 243 -20.90 9.83 -4.74
N ARG A 244 -19.90 10.71 -4.64
CA ARG A 244 -19.79 11.65 -3.53
C ARG A 244 -19.90 13.07 -4.05
N SER A 245 -20.80 13.85 -3.48
CA SER A 245 -20.81 15.31 -3.69
C SER A 245 -19.83 15.97 -2.72
N GLN A 246 -19.03 16.91 -3.21
CA GLN A 246 -18.18 17.75 -2.36
C GLN A 246 -18.67 19.20 -2.44
N PRO A 247 -18.82 19.92 -1.30
CA PRO A 247 -19.17 21.32 -1.34
C PRO A 247 -18.11 22.12 -2.08
N VAL A 248 -18.54 23.08 -2.90
CA VAL A 248 -17.65 24.07 -3.52
C VAL A 248 -17.06 24.91 -2.40
N VAL A 249 -15.83 24.62 -1.99
CA VAL A 249 -15.10 25.48 -1.07
C VAL A 249 -14.40 26.53 -1.92
N GLU A 250 -15.01 27.72 -2.05
CA GLU A 250 -14.33 28.88 -2.64
C GLU A 250 -13.11 29.23 -1.77
N ASN A 251 -11.93 28.78 -2.20
CA ASN A 251 -10.67 29.10 -1.55
C ASN A 251 -9.83 29.97 -2.50
N TRP A 252 -8.97 30.84 -1.98
CA TRP A 252 -8.16 31.76 -2.82
C TRP A 252 -7.21 31.04 -3.80
N GLN A 253 -6.88 29.76 -3.53
CA GLN A 253 -6.15 28.88 -4.46
C GLN A 253 -6.93 28.56 -5.75
N PHE A 254 -8.25 28.79 -5.78
CA PHE A 254 -9.13 28.57 -6.93
C PHE A 254 -8.98 29.68 -8.00
N GLN A 255 -8.22 30.73 -7.74
CA GLN A 255 -7.88 31.76 -8.74
C GLN A 255 -6.95 31.28 -9.85
N ARG A 256 -6.34 30.08 -9.73
CA ARG A 256 -5.41 29.53 -10.74
C ARG A 256 -6.06 28.90 -11.98
N GLY A 257 -7.38 29.03 -12.17
CA GLY A 257 -8.03 28.61 -13.43
C GLY A 257 -8.06 27.09 -13.67
N TYR A 258 -7.84 26.27 -12.64
CA TYR A 258 -7.93 24.81 -12.79
C TYR A 258 -9.37 24.40 -13.08
N ARG A 259 -9.61 23.71 -14.20
CA ARG A 259 -10.95 23.32 -14.68
C ARG A 259 -11.78 22.57 -13.62
N TYR A 260 -11.11 21.76 -12.79
CA TYR A 260 -11.72 20.94 -11.73
C TYR A 260 -11.96 21.66 -10.40
N ALA A 261 -11.57 22.93 -10.29
CA ALA A 261 -11.86 23.76 -9.13
C ALA A 261 -13.39 24.00 -8.96
N LYS A 262 -14.18 23.71 -9.99
CA LYS A 262 -15.64 23.85 -9.97
C LYS A 262 -16.38 22.50 -9.95
N SER A 263 -15.67 21.38 -10.03
CA SER A 263 -16.31 20.06 -10.06
C SER A 263 -16.86 19.73 -8.67
N THR A 264 -18.17 19.48 -8.60
CA THR A 264 -18.90 19.14 -7.37
C THR A 264 -19.08 17.63 -7.20
N GLU A 265 -18.80 16.86 -8.24
CA GLU A 265 -19.05 15.42 -8.31
C GLU A 265 -17.72 14.66 -8.28
N ILE A 266 -17.61 13.75 -7.31
CA ILE A 266 -16.49 12.81 -7.19
C ILE A 266 -17.03 11.41 -7.45
N GLU A 267 -16.52 10.81 -8.53
CA GLU A 267 -16.76 9.43 -8.90
C GLU A 267 -15.79 8.54 -8.13
N VAL A 268 -16.31 7.52 -7.45
CA VAL A 268 -15.50 6.57 -6.68
C VAL A 268 -15.77 5.16 -7.19
N ARG A 269 -14.70 4.40 -7.39
CA ARG A 269 -14.72 2.97 -7.69
C ARG A 269 -13.86 2.23 -6.69
N ILE A 270 -14.41 1.18 -6.09
CA ILE A 270 -13.68 0.31 -5.16
C ILE A 270 -13.51 -1.03 -5.84
N VAL A 271 -12.26 -1.40 -6.11
CA VAL A 271 -11.88 -2.69 -6.70
C VAL A 271 -11.24 -3.53 -5.61
N ARG A 272 -11.82 -4.69 -5.33
CA ARG A 272 -11.34 -5.60 -4.27
C ARG A 272 -10.66 -6.82 -4.87
N PHE A 273 -9.52 -7.18 -4.30
CA PHE A 273 -8.76 -8.37 -4.60
C PHE A 273 -8.70 -9.25 -3.36
N THR A 274 -9.03 -10.52 -3.51
CA THR A 274 -9.04 -11.49 -2.42
C THR A 274 -8.05 -12.61 -2.71
N ARG A 275 -7.44 -13.13 -1.65
CA ARG A 275 -6.54 -14.28 -1.73
C ARG A 275 -7.28 -15.52 -2.22
N GLN A 276 -6.72 -16.17 -3.23
CA GLN A 276 -7.16 -17.47 -3.76
C GLN A 276 -6.16 -18.56 -3.38
#